data_AF-J9EWQ9-F1
#
_entry.id   AF-J9EWQ9-F1
#
_cell.length_a   1.000
_cell.length_b   1.000
_cell.length_c   1.000
_cell.angle_alpha   90.00
_cell.angle_beta   90.00
_cell.angle_gamma   90.00
#
_symmetry.space_group_name_H-M   'P 1'
#
loop_
_entity.id
_entity.type
_entity.pdbx_description
1 polymer ?
#
loop_
_entity_poly.entity_id
_entity_poly.type
_entity_poly.pdbx_seq_one_letter_code
_entity_poly.pdbx_strand_id
1 'polypeptide(L)'
;MNEECDALKNTHKTTTSNHCISFDELLKRISNLRQSQLTFDKGFEVISNHERKWCKLFADFIAGNAYCNAKNCASHSDDMLWYVSVQQVSRDFCVGQEDGQLQVYRRQSPNKPVLNDPSINWEETVCLNLILQQLDFQITCAVCIKTSPQNLQILRRNCQRVYPSPSKRRMDSKGECEEITYPKIYFAIDDFEQIFSDVVVRDGECVCVELVAKDRCKNCEAVIFLGSIRYEVLKQAYDAR
;
A
#
# COMPACT_ATOMS: atom_id res chain seq x y z
N MET A 1 -28.09 17.96 -6.15
CA MET A 1 -28.32 16.79 -5.30
C MET A 1 -26.99 16.53 -4.59
N ASN A 2 -26.79 17.27 -3.51
CA ASN A 2 -25.58 17.27 -2.70
C ASN A 2 -26.05 16.98 -1.27
N GLU A 3 -25.70 15.81 -0.74
CA GLU A 3 -25.79 15.48 0.69
C GLU A 3 -24.40 14.90 1.04
N GLU A 4 -23.54 15.71 1.64
CA GLU A 4 -23.42 15.99 3.09
C GLU A 4 -22.23 15.21 3.68
N CYS A 5 -21.05 15.82 3.54
CA CYS A 5 -20.01 15.71 4.56
C CYS A 5 -20.38 16.71 5.67
N ASP A 6 -20.97 16.26 6.78
CA ASP A 6 -20.56 16.68 8.12
C ASP A 6 -21.35 15.99 9.26
N ALA A 7 -20.66 15.93 10.41
CA ALA A 7 -21.16 15.77 11.78
C ALA A 7 -21.53 14.38 12.32
N LEU A 8 -20.53 13.82 13.02
CA LEU A 8 -20.62 13.04 14.26
C LEU A 8 -21.94 13.21 15.05
N LYS A 9 -22.70 12.11 15.19
CA LYS A 9 -23.53 11.85 16.36
C LYS A 9 -23.25 10.45 16.91
N ASN A 10 -22.67 10.44 18.10
CA ASN A 10 -22.51 9.29 18.97
C ASN A 10 -23.86 8.57 19.14
N THR A 11 -23.95 7.37 18.59
CA THR A 11 -24.95 6.38 19.01
C THR A 11 -24.19 5.11 19.32
N HIS A 12 -23.93 4.86 20.61
CA HIS A 12 -23.41 3.58 21.08
C HIS A 12 -24.45 2.49 20.81
N LYS A 13 -24.40 1.93 19.60
CA LYS A 13 -24.89 0.58 19.33
C LYS A 13 -23.71 -0.34 19.58
N THR A 14 -23.76 -1.05 20.70
CA THR A 14 -22.89 -2.18 21.03
C THR A 14 -23.07 -3.23 19.96
N THR A 15 -22.30 -3.08 18.88
CA THR A 15 -22.18 -4.05 17.81
C THR A 15 -21.03 -4.93 18.25
N THR A 16 -21.30 -6.17 18.61
CA THR A 16 -20.26 -7.17 18.85
C THR A 16 -19.32 -7.16 17.66
N SER A 17 -18.13 -6.57 17.81
CA SER A 17 -17.19 -6.44 16.73
C SER A 17 -16.67 -7.82 16.40
N ASN A 18 -16.82 -8.23 15.14
CA ASN A 18 -16.09 -9.36 14.56
C ASN A 18 -14.61 -8.97 14.40
N HIS A 19 -13.98 -8.45 15.46
CA HIS A 19 -12.60 -7.97 15.46
C HIS A 19 -11.66 -9.18 15.42
N CYS A 20 -10.88 -9.30 14.36
CA CYS A 20 -9.90 -10.37 14.23
C CYS A 20 -8.54 -9.89 14.77
N ILE A 21 -8.13 -10.44 15.92
CA ILE A 21 -6.85 -10.09 16.58
C ILE A 21 -5.62 -10.53 15.75
N SER A 22 -5.82 -11.36 14.72
CA SER A 22 -4.75 -11.91 13.86
C SER A 22 -3.88 -10.82 13.23
N PHE A 23 -4.47 -9.69 12.85
CA PHE A 23 -3.71 -8.60 12.21
C PHE A 23 -2.84 -7.84 13.21
N ASP A 24 -3.39 -7.51 14.39
CA ASP A 24 -2.66 -6.83 15.46
C ASP A 24 -1.47 -7.68 15.94
N GLU A 25 -1.68 -8.99 16.08
CA GLU A 25 -0.63 -9.95 16.45
C GLU A 25 0.44 -10.08 15.35
N LEU A 26 0.05 -10.07 14.06
CA LEU A 26 1.00 -10.05 12.94
C LEU A 26 1.89 -8.80 13.01
N LEU A 27 1.30 -7.60 13.13
CA LEU A 27 2.05 -6.35 13.22
C LEU A 27 2.99 -6.33 14.43
N LYS A 28 2.53 -6.81 15.59
CA LYS A 28 3.36 -6.92 16.79
C LYS A 28 4.57 -7.83 16.56
N ARG A 29 4.39 -8.98 15.91
CA ARG A 29 5.49 -9.90 15.59
C ARG A 29 6.46 -9.33 14.57
N ILE A 30 5.96 -8.63 13.55
CA ILE A 30 6.78 -7.90 12.57
C ILE A 30 7.62 -6.83 13.28
N SER A 31 7.02 -6.02 14.15
CA SER A 31 7.72 -4.99 14.91
C SER A 31 8.83 -5.56 15.77
N ASN A 32 8.55 -6.64 16.52
CA ASN A 32 9.55 -7.32 17.34
C ASN A 32 10.70 -7.90 16.50
N LEU A 33 10.37 -8.48 15.34
CA LEU A 33 11.38 -9.05 14.44
C LEU A 33 12.31 -7.97 13.89
N ARG A 34 11.76 -6.83 13.45
CA ARG A 34 12.54 -5.67 12.97
C ARG A 34 13.40 -5.05 14.07
N GLN A 35 12.87 -4.90 15.29
CA GLN A 35 13.66 -4.40 16.42
C GLN A 35 14.86 -5.31 16.72
N SER A 36 14.69 -6.63 16.59
CA SER A 36 15.80 -7.58 16.77
C SER A 36 16.84 -7.58 15.64
N GLN A 37 16.49 -7.09 14.44
CA GLN A 37 17.46 -6.91 13.35
C GLN A 37 18.32 -5.65 13.56
N LEU A 38 17.79 -4.65 14.26
CA LEU A 38 18.43 -3.34 14.47
C LEU A 38 19.30 -3.27 15.73
N THR A 39 19.50 -4.38 16.46
CA THR A 39 20.37 -4.38 17.64
C THR A 39 21.83 -4.19 17.22
N PHE A 40 22.30 -2.95 17.34
CA PHE A 40 23.69 -2.55 17.18
C PHE A 40 24.60 -3.35 18.13
N ASP A 41 25.47 -4.19 17.56
CA ASP A 41 26.64 -4.67 18.29
C ASP A 41 27.88 -3.93 17.75
N LYS A 42 28.31 -2.93 18.52
CA LYS A 42 29.63 -2.28 18.49
C LYS A 42 30.37 -2.28 17.12
N GLY A 43 29.86 -1.47 16.19
CA GLY A 43 30.62 -1.02 15.01
C GLY A 43 30.54 -1.89 13.76
N PHE A 44 29.80 -3.01 13.80
CA PHE A 44 29.51 -3.83 12.61
C PHE A 44 28.03 -4.21 12.59
N GLU A 45 27.35 -3.97 11.46
CA GLU A 45 25.97 -4.44 11.26
C GLU A 45 25.98 -5.96 11.02
N VAL A 46 25.66 -6.74 12.05
CA VAL A 46 25.37 -8.17 11.88
C VAL A 46 23.95 -8.28 11.31
N ILE A 47 23.83 -8.33 9.98
CA ILE A 47 22.56 -8.64 9.32
C ILE A 47 22.20 -10.09 9.66
N SER A 48 21.41 -10.25 10.71
CA SER A 48 20.90 -11.55 11.13
C SER A 48 19.85 -12.00 10.11
N ASN A 49 20.17 -13.01 9.31
CA ASN A 49 19.20 -13.60 8.39
C ASN A 49 18.04 -14.20 9.22
N HIS A 50 16.85 -13.62 9.06
CA HIS A 50 15.63 -14.03 9.75
C HIS A 50 14.59 -14.65 8.83
N GLU A 51 14.99 -15.10 7.63
CA GLU A 51 14.10 -15.67 6.61
C GLU A 51 13.19 -16.77 7.16
N ARG A 52 13.70 -17.66 8.03
CA ARG A 52 12.85 -18.70 8.67
C ARG A 52 11.75 -18.12 9.57
N LYS A 53 12.04 -17.02 10.28
CA LYS A 53 11.05 -16.34 11.13
C LYS A 53 10.01 -15.64 10.27
N TRP A 54 10.43 -14.97 9.19
CA TRP A 54 9.53 -14.36 8.21
C TRP A 54 8.65 -15.40 7.49
N CYS A 55 9.24 -16.52 7.05
CA CYS A 55 8.49 -17.63 6.46
C CYS A 55 7.44 -18.18 7.43
N LYS A 56 7.76 -18.29 8.72
CA LYS A 56 6.79 -18.68 9.75
C LYS A 56 5.64 -17.67 9.85
N LEU A 57 5.91 -16.37 9.82
CA LEU A 57 4.85 -15.34 9.80
C LEU A 57 3.96 -15.46 8.56
N PHE A 58 4.56 -15.68 7.39
CA PHE A 58 3.81 -15.92 6.17
C PHE A 58 2.88 -17.14 6.29
N ALA A 59 3.41 -18.26 6.76
CA ALA A 59 2.64 -19.50 6.93
C ALA A 59 1.49 -19.33 7.94
N ASP A 60 1.77 -18.69 9.07
CA ASP A 60 0.83 -18.57 10.18
C ASP A 60 -0.31 -17.57 9.91
N PHE A 61 -0.02 -16.44 9.24
CA PHE A 61 -0.93 -15.29 9.14
C PHE A 61 -1.41 -14.96 7.71
N ILE A 62 -0.64 -15.30 6.68
CA ILE A 62 -0.96 -14.92 5.29
C ILE A 62 -1.52 -16.13 4.55
N ALA A 63 -0.75 -17.22 4.44
CA ALA A 63 -1.14 -18.44 3.75
C ALA A 63 -2.11 -19.31 4.57
N GLY A 64 -1.87 -19.41 5.87
CA GLY A 64 -2.74 -20.09 6.84
C GLY A 64 -3.66 -19.12 7.58
N ASN A 65 -4.44 -19.68 8.51
CA ASN A 65 -5.40 -18.97 9.35
C ASN A 65 -5.20 -19.29 10.83
N ALA A 66 -3.98 -19.63 11.25
CA ALA A 66 -3.69 -20.18 12.58
C ALA A 66 -4.11 -19.25 13.73
N TYR A 67 -4.13 -17.95 13.47
CA TYR A 67 -4.50 -16.90 14.42
C TYR A 67 -5.85 -16.24 14.13
N CYS A 68 -6.59 -16.77 13.15
CA CYS A 68 -7.86 -16.22 12.71
C CYS A 68 -9.02 -17.16 13.06
N ASN A 69 -9.79 -16.78 14.09
CA ASN A 69 -10.98 -17.54 14.54
C ASN A 69 -12.29 -17.03 13.92
N ALA A 70 -12.23 -15.98 13.08
CA ALA A 70 -13.41 -15.39 12.49
C ALA A 70 -13.86 -16.17 11.24
N LYS A 71 -15.10 -16.65 11.24
CA LYS A 71 -15.67 -17.48 10.16
C LYS A 71 -15.62 -16.81 8.78
N ASN A 72 -15.69 -15.47 8.73
CA ASN A 72 -15.66 -14.67 7.50
C ASN A 72 -14.59 -13.58 7.59
N CYS A 73 -13.35 -13.94 7.93
CA CYS A 73 -12.28 -12.96 8.01
C CYS A 73 -11.90 -12.43 6.62
N ALA A 74 -12.05 -11.12 6.41
CA ALA A 74 -11.64 -10.45 5.18
C ALA A 74 -10.13 -10.59 4.91
N SER A 75 -9.31 -10.90 5.92
CA SER A 75 -7.87 -11.13 5.77
C SER A 75 -7.51 -12.31 4.87
N HIS A 76 -8.44 -13.22 4.58
CA HIS A 76 -8.23 -14.35 3.68
C HIS A 76 -9.20 -14.36 2.48
N SER A 77 -9.84 -13.23 2.18
CA SER A 77 -10.76 -13.15 1.05
C SER A 77 -10.05 -13.13 -0.31
N ASP A 78 -8.79 -12.71 -0.35
CA ASP A 78 -7.97 -12.75 -1.56
C ASP A 78 -7.34 -14.14 -1.74
N ASP A 79 -7.50 -14.68 -2.94
CA ASP A 79 -7.05 -16.01 -3.35
C ASP A 79 -5.65 -15.99 -4.02
N MET A 80 -5.06 -14.82 -4.22
CA MET A 80 -3.70 -14.69 -4.72
C MET A 80 -2.69 -14.68 -3.57
N LEU A 81 -1.49 -15.19 -3.82
CA LEU A 81 -0.33 -15.09 -2.95
C LEU A 81 0.86 -14.62 -3.79
N TRP A 82 1.51 -13.58 -3.31
CA TRP A 82 2.65 -12.95 -3.97
C TRP A 82 3.94 -13.44 -3.34
N TYR A 83 4.91 -13.86 -4.14
CA TYR A 83 6.21 -14.36 -3.68
C TYR A 83 7.31 -13.56 -4.33
N VAL A 84 8.16 -12.94 -3.52
CA VAL A 84 9.30 -12.16 -3.98
C VAL A 84 10.52 -13.07 -4.01
N SER A 85 11.17 -13.19 -5.16
CA SER A 85 12.43 -13.95 -5.27
C SER A 85 13.57 -13.18 -4.61
N VAL A 86 14.55 -13.90 -4.06
CA VAL A 86 15.76 -13.32 -3.44
C VAL A 86 16.59 -12.50 -4.42
N GLN A 87 16.39 -12.63 -5.74
CA GLN A 87 17.15 -12.01 -6.84
C GLN A 87 18.52 -11.48 -6.39
N GLN A 88 19.56 -12.29 -6.61
CA GLN A 88 20.92 -11.79 -6.53
C GLN A 88 20.97 -10.51 -7.36
N VAL A 89 21.23 -9.39 -6.71
CA VAL A 89 21.45 -8.11 -7.38
C VAL A 89 22.57 -8.35 -8.38
N SER A 90 22.23 -8.61 -9.64
CA SER A 90 23.19 -8.49 -10.72
C SER A 90 23.60 -7.03 -10.68
N ARG A 91 24.88 -6.79 -10.37
CA ARG A 91 25.49 -5.46 -10.31
C ARG A 91 25.65 -4.83 -11.70
N ASP A 92 24.76 -5.15 -12.62
CA ASP A 92 24.91 -4.81 -14.03
C ASP A 92 23.85 -3.78 -14.43
N PHE A 93 24.34 -2.61 -14.81
CA PHE A 93 23.64 -1.44 -15.32
C PHE A 93 23.00 -1.69 -16.70
N CYS A 94 22.16 -2.71 -16.85
CA CYS A 94 21.44 -2.99 -18.10
C CYS A 94 19.94 -3.14 -17.85
N VAL A 95 19.18 -2.19 -18.41
CA VAL A 95 17.71 -2.19 -18.44
C VAL A 95 17.26 -3.25 -19.45
N GLY A 96 16.68 -4.35 -18.98
CA GLY A 96 16.07 -5.37 -19.85
C GLY A 96 15.52 -6.58 -19.10
N GLN A 97 14.19 -6.66 -18.99
CA GLN A 97 13.34 -7.80 -18.57
C GLN A 97 13.60 -8.42 -17.18
N GLU A 98 12.90 -7.89 -16.17
CA GLU A 98 12.77 -8.49 -14.83
C GLU A 98 11.58 -9.49 -14.75
N ASP A 99 11.49 -10.45 -15.66
CA ASP A 99 10.39 -11.45 -15.71
C ASP A 99 10.38 -12.47 -14.54
N GLY A 100 11.17 -12.27 -13.48
CA GLY A 100 11.39 -13.27 -12.42
C GLY A 100 11.41 -12.77 -10.97
N GLN A 101 11.22 -11.48 -10.72
CA GLN A 101 11.32 -10.96 -9.35
C GLN A 101 10.10 -11.31 -8.50
N LEU A 102 8.92 -11.36 -9.13
CA LEU A 102 7.65 -11.47 -8.44
C LEU A 102 6.80 -12.59 -9.06
N GLN A 103 6.43 -13.57 -8.24
CA GLN A 103 5.62 -14.71 -8.66
C GLN A 103 4.26 -14.67 -7.97
N VAL A 104 3.20 -15.00 -8.71
CA VAL A 104 1.82 -14.97 -8.19
C VAL A 104 1.20 -16.35 -8.32
N TYR A 105 0.67 -16.86 -7.23
CA TYR A 105 -0.01 -18.14 -7.21
C TYR A 105 -1.36 -18.04 -6.53
N ARG A 106 -2.30 -18.86 -6.98
CA ARG A 106 -3.52 -19.13 -6.23
C ARG A 106 -3.19 -19.84 -4.93
N ARG A 107 -3.90 -19.58 -3.84
CA ARG A 107 -3.64 -20.22 -2.53
C ARG A 107 -3.65 -21.75 -2.61
N GLN A 108 -4.58 -22.32 -3.37
CA GLN A 108 -4.68 -23.78 -3.54
C GLN A 108 -3.76 -24.34 -4.64
N SER A 109 -2.97 -23.50 -5.32
CA SER A 109 -2.07 -23.96 -6.37
C SER A 109 -1.06 -24.98 -5.83
N PRO A 110 -0.86 -26.13 -6.50
CA PRO A 110 0.18 -27.09 -6.13
C PRO A 110 1.59 -26.61 -6.53
N ASN A 111 1.69 -25.63 -7.45
CA ASN A 111 2.96 -25.14 -8.00
C ASN A 111 3.55 -23.96 -7.22
N LYS A 112 2.92 -23.53 -6.12
CA LYS A 112 3.43 -22.43 -5.31
C LYS A 112 4.74 -22.84 -4.59
N PRO A 113 5.65 -21.88 -4.32
CA PRO A 113 6.87 -22.16 -3.58
C PRO A 113 6.61 -22.85 -2.24
N VAL A 114 7.48 -23.80 -1.91
CA VAL A 114 7.42 -24.50 -0.62
C VAL A 114 7.85 -23.56 0.51
N LEU A 115 7.33 -23.79 1.71
CA LEU A 115 7.74 -23.02 2.88
C LEU A 115 9.24 -23.21 3.14
N ASN A 116 9.93 -22.11 3.45
CA ASN A 116 11.39 -22.03 3.61
C ASN A 116 12.19 -22.31 2.33
N ASP A 117 11.58 -22.17 1.15
CA ASP A 117 12.33 -22.13 -0.10
C ASP A 117 13.41 -21.03 -0.03
N PRO A 118 14.70 -21.37 -0.21
CA PRO A 118 15.81 -20.41 -0.11
C PRO A 118 15.88 -19.43 -1.28
N SER A 119 15.12 -19.66 -2.37
CA SER A 119 15.01 -18.74 -3.50
C SER A 119 14.01 -17.60 -3.28
N ILE A 120 13.24 -17.66 -2.18
CA ILE A 120 12.21 -16.68 -1.82
C ILE A 120 12.72 -15.76 -0.71
N ASN A 121 12.55 -14.46 -0.91
CA ASN A 121 12.70 -13.45 0.12
C ASN A 121 11.40 -13.38 0.91
N TRP A 122 11.37 -14.05 2.06
CA TRP A 122 10.21 -14.16 2.92
C TRP A 122 9.88 -12.85 3.62
N GLU A 123 10.87 -12.01 3.92
CA GLU A 123 10.62 -10.66 4.47
C GLU A 123 9.79 -9.82 3.50
N GLU A 124 10.27 -9.69 2.27
CA GLU A 124 9.58 -8.94 1.22
C GLU A 124 8.24 -9.57 0.83
N THR A 125 8.18 -10.91 0.79
CA THR A 125 6.95 -11.66 0.57
C THR A 125 5.89 -11.34 1.64
N VAL A 126 6.26 -11.31 2.93
CA VAL A 126 5.33 -10.93 4.01
C VAL A 126 4.89 -9.48 3.86
N CYS A 127 5.84 -8.56 3.61
CA CYS A 127 5.55 -7.12 3.49
C CYS A 127 4.62 -6.83 2.30
N LEU A 128 4.86 -7.45 1.14
CA LEU A 128 4.03 -7.25 -0.05
C LEU A 128 2.61 -7.75 0.16
N ASN A 129 2.42 -8.98 0.66
CA ASN A 129 1.07 -9.49 0.91
C ASN A 129 0.35 -8.68 2.01
N LEU A 130 1.08 -8.17 3.03
CA LEU A 130 0.50 -7.26 4.02
C LEU A 130 -0.06 -6.00 3.35
N ILE A 131 0.72 -5.36 2.49
CA ILE A 131 0.32 -4.16 1.73
C ILE A 131 -0.88 -4.45 0.84
N LEU A 132 -0.82 -5.52 0.04
CA LEU A 132 -1.85 -5.82 -0.96
C LEU A 132 -3.16 -6.33 -0.35
N GLN A 133 -3.11 -7.03 0.79
CA GLN A 133 -4.23 -7.83 1.27
C GLN A 133 -4.74 -7.47 2.65
N GLN A 134 -4.00 -6.70 3.46
CA GLN A 134 -4.39 -6.42 4.85
C GLN A 134 -4.57 -4.92 5.15
N LEU A 135 -4.18 -4.05 4.22
CA LEU A 135 -4.33 -2.61 4.33
C LEU A 135 -5.37 -2.09 3.32
N ASP A 136 -6.08 -1.06 3.73
CA ASP A 136 -6.95 -0.26 2.88
C ASP A 136 -6.28 1.08 2.59
N PHE A 137 -6.45 1.61 1.38
CA PHE A 137 -5.82 2.86 0.97
C PHE A 137 -6.87 3.86 0.49
N GLN A 138 -6.70 5.10 0.93
CA GLN A 138 -7.55 6.21 0.52
C GLN A 138 -6.67 7.34 0.02
N ILE A 139 -6.95 7.79 -1.19
CA ILE A 139 -6.34 9.00 -1.74
C ILE A 139 -7.29 10.18 -1.54
N THR A 140 -6.72 11.31 -1.16
CA THR A 140 -7.41 12.59 -1.05
C THR A 140 -6.72 13.58 -1.97
N CYS A 141 -7.46 14.17 -2.89
CA CYS A 141 -7.00 15.31 -3.68
C CYS A 141 -7.78 16.55 -3.23
N ALA A 142 -7.06 17.62 -2.89
CA ALA A 142 -7.63 18.86 -2.40
C ALA A 142 -7.09 20.07 -3.16
N VAL A 143 -7.95 21.04 -3.45
CA VAL A 143 -7.56 22.37 -3.90
C VAL A 143 -7.50 23.26 -2.67
N CYS A 144 -6.36 23.88 -2.44
CA CYS A 144 -6.07 24.70 -1.27
C CYS A 144 -5.61 26.09 -1.67
N ILE A 145 -5.85 27.09 -0.80
CA ILE A 145 -5.17 28.38 -0.86
C ILE A 145 -4.22 28.51 0.31
N LYS A 146 -3.05 29.10 0.04
CA LYS A 146 -2.07 29.38 1.07
C LYS A 146 -2.36 30.75 1.68
N THR A 147 -3.02 30.77 2.84
CA THR A 147 -3.33 32.01 3.56
C THR A 147 -2.15 32.50 4.40
N SER A 148 -1.24 31.60 4.78
CA SER A 148 0.03 31.93 5.43
C SER A 148 1.09 30.83 5.18
N PRO A 149 2.36 31.01 5.58
CA PRO A 149 3.38 29.97 5.47
C PRO A 149 2.99 28.62 6.10
N GLN A 150 2.16 28.65 7.15
CA GLN A 150 1.77 27.48 7.95
C GLN A 150 0.27 27.14 7.83
N ASN A 151 -0.54 28.03 7.23
CA ASN A 151 -1.96 27.79 7.04
C ASN A 151 -2.30 27.57 5.56
N LEU A 152 -2.83 26.38 5.30
CA LEU A 152 -3.52 26.01 4.07
C LEU A 152 -5.01 25.93 4.37
N GLN A 153 -5.81 26.66 3.61
CA GLN A 153 -7.26 26.52 3.66
C GLN A 153 -7.70 25.62 2.51
N ILE A 154 -8.37 24.52 2.85
CA ILE A 154 -8.96 23.60 1.86
C ILE A 154 -10.21 24.28 1.28
N LEU A 155 -10.22 24.49 -0.03
CA LEU A 155 -11.38 25.00 -0.75
C LEU A 155 -12.30 23.87 -1.21
N ARG A 156 -11.70 22.82 -1.77
CA ARG A 156 -12.40 21.66 -2.34
C ARG A 156 -11.57 20.42 -2.05
N ARG A 157 -12.21 19.28 -1.77
CA ARG A 157 -11.54 18.00 -1.58
C ARG A 157 -12.42 16.86 -2.05
N ASN A 158 -11.79 15.88 -2.68
CA ASN A 158 -12.41 14.63 -3.06
C ASN A 158 -11.54 13.49 -2.52
N CYS A 159 -12.21 12.45 -2.03
CA CYS A 159 -11.57 11.28 -1.44
C CYS A 159 -12.02 10.04 -2.21
N GLN A 160 -11.09 9.17 -2.54
CA GLN A 160 -11.36 7.93 -3.28
C GLN A 160 -10.61 6.77 -2.64
N ARG A 161 -11.26 5.61 -2.56
CA ARG A 161 -10.55 4.38 -2.22
C ARG A 161 -9.74 3.92 -3.43
N VAL A 162 -8.46 3.66 -3.21
CA VAL A 162 -7.52 3.17 -4.23
C VAL A 162 -6.95 1.83 -3.80
N TYR A 163 -6.40 1.09 -4.75
CA TYR A 163 -5.82 -0.23 -4.51
C TYR A 163 -4.34 -0.22 -4.88
N PRO A 164 -3.48 -0.80 -4.03
CA PRO A 164 -2.08 -0.96 -4.35
C PRO A 164 -1.92 -1.99 -5.47
N SER A 165 -1.02 -1.70 -6.41
CA SER A 165 -0.65 -2.59 -7.49
C SER A 165 0.87 -2.70 -7.60
N PRO A 166 1.46 -3.92 -7.56
CA PRO A 166 2.89 -4.12 -7.82
C PRO A 166 3.22 -4.09 -9.32
N SER A 167 2.24 -3.72 -10.15
CA SER A 167 2.34 -3.57 -11.59
C SER A 167 1.76 -2.24 -12.04
N LYS A 168 2.19 -1.79 -13.22
CA LYS A 168 1.71 -0.57 -13.85
C LYS A 168 1.14 -0.91 -15.23
N ARG A 169 0.03 -0.25 -15.57
CA ARG A 169 -0.48 -0.16 -16.94
C ARG A 169 -0.23 1.23 -17.49
N ARG A 170 0.11 1.31 -18.77
CA ARG A 170 0.24 2.59 -19.48
C ARG A 170 -1.15 3.11 -19.84
N MET A 171 -1.47 4.34 -19.44
CA MET A 171 -2.76 4.97 -19.77
C MET A 171 -2.78 5.54 -21.21
N ASP A 172 -1.62 5.77 -21.81
CA ASP A 172 -1.43 6.40 -23.13
C ASP A 172 -1.50 5.41 -24.31
N SER A 173 -1.54 4.11 -24.04
CA SER A 173 -1.61 3.07 -25.06
C SER A 173 -2.79 2.14 -24.79
N LYS A 174 -3.63 1.93 -25.81
CA LYS A 174 -4.76 1.00 -25.78
C LYS A 174 -4.25 -0.46 -25.88
N GLY A 175 -3.45 -0.88 -24.91
CA GLY A 175 -2.80 -2.18 -24.86
C GLY A 175 -2.87 -2.84 -23.48
N GLU A 176 -2.82 -4.17 -23.46
CA GLU A 176 -2.90 -5.04 -22.28
C GLU A 176 -1.54 -5.29 -21.61
N CYS A 177 -0.52 -4.48 -21.89
CA CYS A 177 0.83 -4.74 -21.37
C CYS A 177 0.94 -4.20 -19.94
N GLU A 178 0.65 -5.06 -18.97
CA GLU A 178 0.91 -4.84 -17.55
C GLU A 178 2.38 -5.13 -17.26
N GLU A 179 3.13 -4.12 -16.84
CA GLU A 179 4.54 -4.24 -16.48
C GLU A 179 4.64 -4.47 -14.97
N ILE A 180 5.37 -5.50 -14.54
CA ILE A 180 5.70 -5.68 -13.12
C ILE A 180 6.70 -4.59 -12.72
N THR A 181 6.38 -3.83 -11.68
CA THR A 181 7.16 -2.66 -11.25
C THR A 181 7.70 -2.76 -9.83
N TYR A 182 7.41 -3.86 -9.13
CA TYR A 182 7.94 -4.11 -7.79
C TYR A 182 9.47 -3.92 -7.78
N PRO A 183 10.04 -3.18 -6.79
CA PRO A 183 9.46 -2.77 -5.52
C PRO A 183 8.57 -1.53 -5.54
N LYS A 184 8.32 -0.91 -6.71
CA LYS A 184 7.40 0.23 -6.82
C LYS A 184 5.94 -0.26 -6.81
N ILE A 185 5.19 0.26 -5.84
CA ILE A 185 3.74 0.03 -5.71
C ILE A 185 3.00 1.25 -6.26
N TYR A 186 2.09 1.01 -7.20
CA TYR A 186 1.27 2.02 -7.85
C TYR A 186 -0.15 2.04 -7.26
N PHE A 187 -0.74 3.23 -7.22
CA PHE A 187 -2.14 3.44 -6.84
C PHE A 187 -2.82 4.14 -8.02
N ALA A 188 -3.36 3.34 -8.93
CA ALA A 188 -4.00 3.84 -10.14
C ALA A 188 -5.38 4.44 -9.83
N ILE A 189 -5.77 5.45 -10.61
CA ILE A 189 -7.10 6.08 -10.58
C ILE A 189 -7.63 6.02 -12.00
N ASP A 190 -8.51 5.06 -12.28
CA ASP A 190 -9.01 4.83 -13.64
C ASP A 190 -10.01 5.89 -14.09
N ASP A 191 -10.80 6.42 -13.16
CA ASP A 191 -11.87 7.38 -13.45
C ASP A 191 -11.57 8.77 -12.87
N PHE A 192 -10.37 9.28 -13.17
CA PHE A 192 -9.91 10.55 -12.62
C PHE A 192 -10.83 11.71 -13.00
N GLU A 193 -11.29 11.76 -14.25
CA GLU A 193 -12.14 12.86 -14.75
C GLU A 193 -13.47 12.95 -14.01
N GLN A 194 -14.12 11.82 -13.71
CA GLN A 194 -15.37 11.81 -12.96
C GLN A 194 -15.15 12.06 -11.47
N ILE A 195 -14.13 11.43 -10.87
CA ILE A 195 -13.91 11.47 -9.41
C ILE A 195 -13.39 12.84 -8.96
N PHE A 196 -12.57 13.48 -9.80
CA PHE A 196 -11.88 14.72 -9.50
C PHE A 196 -12.27 15.86 -10.44
N SER A 197 -13.46 15.82 -11.03
CA SER A 197 -14.01 16.88 -11.89
C SER A 197 -13.96 18.27 -11.24
N ASP A 198 -14.10 18.30 -9.91
CA ASP A 198 -14.16 19.53 -9.12
C ASP A 198 -12.78 20.07 -8.74
N VAL A 199 -11.70 19.31 -9.02
CA VAL A 199 -10.30 19.69 -8.78
C VAL A 199 -9.80 20.58 -9.91
N VAL A 200 -10.40 21.76 -10.01
CA VAL A 200 -10.00 22.83 -10.94
C VAL A 200 -9.22 23.89 -10.17
N VAL A 201 -7.96 24.09 -10.55
CA VAL A 201 -7.01 24.98 -9.87
C VAL A 201 -7.00 26.35 -10.53
N ARG A 202 -7.05 27.41 -9.73
CA ARG A 202 -6.97 28.82 -10.15
C ARG A 202 -5.69 29.48 -9.66
N ASP A 203 -5.49 30.72 -10.12
CA ASP A 203 -4.35 31.53 -9.69
C ASP A 203 -4.31 31.69 -8.17
N GLY A 204 -3.13 31.50 -7.58
CA GLY A 204 -2.92 31.49 -6.12
C GLY A 204 -3.38 30.22 -5.39
N GLU A 205 -3.99 29.24 -6.08
CA GLU A 205 -4.36 27.95 -5.50
C GLU A 205 -3.24 26.90 -5.68
N CYS A 206 -3.30 25.82 -4.92
CA CYS A 206 -2.46 24.63 -5.10
C CYS A 206 -3.28 23.35 -4.99
N VAL A 207 -2.79 22.29 -5.64
CA VAL A 207 -3.30 20.93 -5.45
C VAL A 207 -2.48 20.26 -4.38
N CYS A 208 -3.15 19.71 -3.37
CA CYS A 208 -2.57 18.83 -2.37
C CYS A 208 -3.07 17.40 -2.61
N VAL A 209 -2.18 16.44 -2.52
CA VAL A 209 -2.49 15.01 -2.62
C VAL A 209 -1.99 14.33 -1.36
N GLU A 210 -2.85 13.53 -0.75
CA GLU A 210 -2.55 12.72 0.43
C GLU A 210 -2.96 11.27 0.15
N LEU A 211 -2.08 10.32 0.47
CA LEU A 211 -2.41 8.90 0.48
C LEU A 211 -2.31 8.37 1.91
N VAL A 212 -3.42 7.81 2.38
CA VAL A 212 -3.52 7.26 3.74
C VAL A 212 -3.67 5.75 3.64
N ALA A 213 -2.81 5.03 4.36
CA ALA A 213 -2.97 3.60 4.61
C ALA A 213 -3.73 3.41 5.92
N LYS A 214 -4.70 2.50 5.94
CA LYS A 214 -5.54 2.18 7.08
C LYS A 214 -5.53 0.68 7.30
N ASP A 215 -5.57 0.24 8.55
CA ASP A 215 -5.89 -1.14 8.84
C ASP A 215 -7.38 -1.41 8.55
N ARG A 216 -7.70 -2.66 8.18
CA ARG A 216 -9.08 -3.05 7.89
C ARG A 216 -10.01 -3.00 9.11
N CYS A 217 -9.42 -3.03 10.32
CA CYS A 217 -10.16 -2.87 11.57
C CYS A 217 -10.38 -1.40 11.95
N LYS A 218 -9.82 -0.45 11.19
CA LYS A 218 -9.89 1.01 11.39
C LYS A 218 -9.38 1.47 12.76
N ASN A 219 -8.44 0.74 13.36
CA ASN A 219 -7.77 1.11 14.60
C ASN A 219 -6.56 2.02 14.38
N CYS A 220 -5.95 1.97 13.19
CA CYS A 220 -4.74 2.71 12.87
C CYS A 220 -4.77 3.24 11.44
N GLU A 221 -4.36 4.49 11.28
CA GLU A 221 -4.16 5.11 9.98
C GLU A 221 -2.84 5.87 9.96
N ALA A 222 -2.18 5.87 8.80
CA ALA A 222 -0.91 6.55 8.59
C ALA A 222 -0.88 7.18 7.19
N VAL A 223 -0.41 8.43 7.14
CA VAL A 223 -0.12 9.10 5.87
C VAL A 223 1.17 8.53 5.30
N ILE A 224 1.09 7.89 4.14
CA ILE A 224 2.23 7.26 3.46
C ILE A 224 2.74 8.09 2.27
N PHE A 225 1.96 9.07 1.82
CA PHE A 225 2.40 10.05 0.84
C PHE A 225 1.69 11.38 1.06
N LEU A 226 2.44 12.46 0.96
CA LEU A 226 1.94 13.82 0.97
C LEU A 226 2.67 14.63 -0.10
N GLY A 227 1.93 15.28 -0.98
CA GLY A 227 2.47 16.12 -2.04
C GLY A 227 1.64 17.38 -2.22
N SER A 228 2.28 18.46 -2.67
CA SER A 228 1.55 19.64 -3.11
C SER A 228 2.22 20.29 -4.32
N ILE A 229 1.42 20.80 -5.24
CA ILE A 229 1.90 21.47 -6.46
C ILE A 229 1.11 22.77 -6.60
N ARG A 230 1.83 23.89 -6.72
CA ARG A 230 1.22 25.20 -6.90
C ARG A 230 0.75 25.43 -8.33
N TYR A 231 -0.27 26.27 -8.49
CA TYR A 231 -0.82 26.65 -9.79
C TYR A 231 0.25 27.12 -10.77
N GLU A 232 1.23 27.93 -10.35
CA GLU A 232 2.22 28.48 -11.28
C GLU A 232 3.08 27.40 -11.92
N VAL A 233 3.39 26.32 -11.18
CA VAL A 233 4.16 25.18 -11.68
C VAL A 233 3.32 24.35 -12.65
N LEU A 234 2.04 24.12 -12.32
CA LEU A 234 1.11 23.42 -13.21
C LEU A 234 0.91 24.19 -14.51
N LYS A 235 0.76 25.51 -14.42
CA LYS A 235 0.62 26.41 -15.56
C LYS A 235 1.85 26.37 -16.46
N GLN A 236 3.06 26.45 -15.91
CA GLN A 236 4.30 26.33 -16.68
C GLN A 236 4.38 24.99 -17.44
N ALA A 237 4.01 23.88 -16.79
CA ALA A 237 4.00 22.58 -17.43
C ALA A 237 2.91 22.43 -18.51
N TYR A 238 1.78 23.13 -18.35
CA TYR A 238 0.70 23.18 -19.34
C TYR A 238 1.09 24.03 -20.56
N ASP A 239 1.64 25.23 -20.32
CA ASP A 239 2.04 26.16 -21.37
C ASP A 239 3.25 25.66 -22.20
N ALA A 240 4.01 24.71 -21.66
CA ALA A 240 5.14 24.07 -22.35
C ALA A 240 4.77 22.85 -23.21
N ARG A 241 3.50 22.43 -23.22
CA ARG A 241 2.97 21.39 -24.12
C ARG A 241 2.51 21.99 -25.44
#